data_AF-A0A4Q3YVS6-F1
#
_entry.id   AF-A0A4Q3YVS6-F1
#
_cell.length_a   1.000
_cell.length_b   1.000
_cell.length_c   1.000
_cell.angle_alpha   90.00
_cell.angle_beta   90.00
_cell.angle_gamma   90.00
#
_symmetry.space_group_name_H-M   'P 1'
#
loop_
_entity.id
_entity.type
_entity.pdbx_description
1 polymer ?
#
loop_
_entity_poly.entity_id
_entity_poly.type
_entity_poly.pdbx_seq_one_letter_code
_entity_poly.pdbx_strand_id
1 'polypeptide(L)'
;LAKPASDTAPLPAAVVAEVKKQIGLDATGKAGEWSEGEVYVPLPRPGGDAWDNIDRSSGAVSAEVTDRGWISYANDLHKGRNSGTAWGWFIDIFAGACIVFTLTGLFLLYMHAKPRPLTWPLVGLGLVAPVLIAAFMIH
;
A
#
# COMPACT_ATOMS: atom_id res chain seq x y z
N LEU A 1 -24.80 20.65 -4.02
CA LEU A 1 -24.58 19.74 -2.87
C LEU A 1 -24.75 20.48 -1.54
N ALA A 2 -25.19 19.82 -0.46
CA ALA A 2 -25.30 20.44 0.87
C ALA A 2 -23.93 20.94 1.40
N LYS A 3 -23.94 21.84 2.38
CA LYS A 3 -22.70 22.34 3.02
C LYS A 3 -22.05 21.22 3.85
N PRO A 4 -20.75 20.92 3.66
CA PRO A 4 -20.08 19.88 4.42
C PRO A 4 -19.87 20.27 5.88
N ALA A 5 -19.68 19.27 6.75
CA ALA A 5 -19.37 19.49 8.16
C ALA A 5 -17.93 19.99 8.39
N SER A 6 -17.01 19.68 7.47
CA SER A 6 -15.63 20.15 7.42
C SER A 6 -15.10 20.06 5.99
N ASP A 7 -13.97 20.71 5.72
CA ASP A 7 -13.33 20.72 4.39
C ASP A 7 -12.79 19.34 3.96
N THR A 8 -12.77 18.37 4.87
CA THR A 8 -12.32 16.98 4.65
C THR A 8 -13.44 15.95 4.91
N ALA A 9 -14.68 16.40 5.05
CA ALA A 9 -15.79 15.51 5.38
C ALA A 9 -16.02 14.46 4.27
N PRO A 10 -16.41 13.23 4.61
CA PRO A 10 -16.76 12.24 3.60
C PRO A 10 -18.03 12.65 2.84
N LEU A 11 -18.16 12.16 1.61
CA LEU A 11 -19.38 12.35 0.81
C LEU A 11 -20.60 11.73 1.50
N PRO A 12 -21.80 12.34 1.40
CA PRO A 12 -23.03 11.73 1.89
C PRO A 12 -23.27 10.36 1.24
N ALA A 13 -23.77 9.38 2.00
CA ALA A 13 -23.94 8.00 1.53
C ALA A 13 -24.77 7.88 0.24
N ALA A 14 -25.79 8.73 0.06
CA ALA A 14 -26.59 8.77 -1.17
C ALA A 14 -25.78 9.21 -2.40
N VAL A 15 -24.85 10.17 -2.22
CA VAL A 15 -23.97 10.65 -3.30
C VAL A 15 -22.96 9.56 -3.65
N VAL A 16 -22.35 8.91 -2.65
CA VAL A 16 -21.42 7.79 -2.87
C VAL A 16 -22.09 6.66 -3.64
N ALA A 17 -23.33 6.30 -3.30
CA ALA A 17 -24.07 5.25 -3.98
C ALA A 17 -24.32 5.59 -5.47
N GLU A 18 -24.65 6.84 -5.77
CA GLU A 18 -24.87 7.29 -7.14
C GLU A 18 -23.56 7.37 -7.93
N VAL A 19 -22.49 7.92 -7.34
CA VAL A 19 -21.15 7.95 -7.95
C VAL A 19 -20.67 6.54 -8.27
N LYS A 20 -20.77 5.62 -7.31
CA LYS A 20 -20.41 4.21 -7.50
C LYS A 20 -21.21 3.55 -8.62
N LYS A 21 -22.49 3.90 -8.77
CA LYS A 21 -23.34 3.41 -9.85
C LYS A 21 -22.96 4.00 -11.22
N GLN A 22 -22.59 5.27 -11.29
CA GLN A 22 -22.26 5.95 -12.55
C GLN A 22 -20.87 5.62 -13.07
N ILE A 23 -19.86 5.62 -12.19
CA ILE A 23 -18.44 5.52 -12.59
C ILE A 23 -17.71 4.30 -11.98
N GLY A 24 -18.36 3.53 -11.12
CA GLY A 24 -17.79 2.31 -10.54
C GLY A 24 -16.77 2.53 -9.42
N LEU A 25 -16.46 3.78 -9.06
CA LEU A 25 -15.53 4.12 -7.99
C LEU A 25 -16.23 4.16 -6.62
N ASP A 26 -15.58 3.63 -5.59
CA ASP A 26 -16.14 3.55 -4.23
C ASP A 26 -15.46 4.56 -3.29
N ALA A 27 -16.13 5.70 -3.10
CA ALA A 27 -15.73 6.76 -2.20
C ALA A 27 -16.23 6.57 -0.74
N THR A 28 -16.72 5.38 -0.37
CA THR A 28 -17.30 5.14 0.96
C THR A 28 -16.28 5.44 2.08
N GLY A 29 -16.63 6.37 2.96
CA GLY A 29 -15.79 6.75 4.10
C GLY A 29 -14.47 7.45 3.73
N LYS A 30 -14.29 7.82 2.46
CA LYS A 30 -13.12 8.58 1.99
C LYS A 30 -13.34 10.06 2.23
N ALA A 31 -12.29 10.75 2.66
CA ALA A 31 -12.33 12.19 2.85
C ALA A 31 -12.49 12.87 1.48
N GLY A 32 -13.48 13.75 1.36
CA GLY A 32 -13.59 14.65 0.21
C GLY A 32 -12.92 15.96 0.54
N GLU A 33 -12.11 16.47 -0.37
CA GLU A 33 -11.56 17.82 -0.35
C GLU A 33 -12.61 18.76 -0.93
N TRP A 34 -13.29 19.50 -0.06
CA TRP A 34 -14.40 20.37 -0.45
C TRP A 34 -13.91 21.77 -0.79
N SER A 35 -14.34 22.28 -1.94
CA SER A 35 -14.24 23.69 -2.31
C SER A 35 -15.64 24.30 -2.50
N GLU A 36 -15.72 25.59 -2.81
CA GLU A 36 -17.02 26.24 -3.06
C GLU A 36 -17.75 25.60 -4.25
N GLY A 37 -17.02 25.33 -5.33
CA GLY A 37 -17.57 24.87 -6.60
C GLY A 37 -17.57 23.35 -6.79
N GLU A 38 -16.69 22.62 -6.11
CA GLU A 38 -16.49 21.19 -6.37
C GLU A 38 -16.13 20.40 -5.11
N VAL A 39 -16.15 19.07 -5.20
CA VAL A 39 -15.60 18.19 -4.19
C VAL A 39 -14.76 17.12 -4.87
N TYR A 40 -13.49 17.05 -4.48
CA TYR A 40 -12.51 16.11 -5.00
C TYR A 40 -12.31 14.98 -4.00
N VAL A 41 -12.37 13.72 -4.43
CA VAL A 41 -12.08 12.57 -3.56
C VAL A 41 -10.89 11.79 -4.11
N PRO A 42 -9.75 11.79 -3.40
CA PRO A 42 -8.63 10.91 -3.75
C PRO A 42 -8.96 9.46 -3.40
N LEU A 43 -8.78 8.56 -4.36
CA LEU A 43 -9.06 7.13 -4.27
C LEU A 43 -7.81 6.30 -4.61
N PRO A 44 -6.72 6.46 -3.84
CA PRO A 44 -5.46 5.79 -4.15
C PRO A 44 -5.62 4.27 -4.06
N ARG A 45 -4.98 3.57 -4.98
CA ARG A 45 -5.09 2.12 -5.17
C ARG A 45 -3.71 1.50 -5.44
N PRO A 46 -3.50 0.20 -5.23
CA PRO A 46 -2.24 -0.43 -5.55
C PRO A 46 -1.99 -0.36 -7.06
N GLY A 47 -0.76 -0.03 -7.45
CA GLY A 47 -0.34 0.00 -8.84
C GLY A 47 -0.86 1.19 -9.64
N GLY A 48 -1.45 2.18 -8.98
CA GLY A 48 -2.15 3.24 -9.69
C GLY A 48 -2.66 4.33 -8.78
N ASP A 49 -3.53 5.15 -9.33
CA ASP A 49 -4.28 6.14 -8.59
C ASP A 49 -5.69 6.21 -9.17
N ALA A 50 -6.62 6.72 -8.39
CA ALA A 50 -7.91 7.10 -8.90
C ALA A 50 -8.40 8.32 -8.14
N TRP A 51 -9.27 9.09 -8.78
CA TRP A 51 -9.97 10.17 -8.12
C TRP A 51 -11.32 10.41 -8.77
N ASP A 52 -12.23 10.98 -7.99
CA ASP A 52 -13.47 11.55 -8.50
C ASP A 52 -13.55 13.04 -8.13
N ASN A 53 -14.26 13.80 -8.94
CA ASN A 53 -14.54 15.20 -8.73
C ASN A 53 -16.00 15.49 -9.11
N ILE A 54 -16.73 16.13 -8.21
CA ILE A 54 -18.15 16.43 -8.37
C ILE A 54 -18.36 17.94 -8.34
N ASP A 55 -18.83 18.51 -9.45
CA ASP A 55 -19.28 19.90 -9.51
C ASP A 55 -20.53 20.06 -8.62
N ARG A 56 -20.45 20.94 -7.63
CA ARG A 56 -21.49 21.13 -6.61
C ARG A 56 -22.71 21.88 -7.14
N SER A 57 -22.56 22.62 -8.24
CA SER A 57 -23.58 23.44 -8.89
C SER A 57 -24.39 22.66 -9.93
N SER A 58 -23.70 21.92 -10.80
CA SER A 58 -24.31 21.14 -11.89
C SER A 58 -24.55 19.68 -11.52
N GLY A 59 -23.82 19.16 -10.53
CA GLY A 59 -23.82 17.74 -10.20
C GLY A 59 -23.02 16.88 -11.18
N ALA A 60 -22.27 17.49 -12.11
CA ALA A 60 -21.43 16.77 -13.04
C ALA A 60 -20.31 16.02 -12.30
N VAL A 61 -20.12 14.75 -12.63
CA VAL A 61 -19.09 13.89 -12.05
C VAL A 61 -18.00 13.64 -13.11
N SER A 62 -16.76 13.90 -12.74
CA SER A 62 -15.58 13.51 -13.51
C SER A 62 -14.71 12.59 -12.66
N ALA A 63 -14.04 11.65 -13.31
CA ALA A 63 -13.16 10.72 -12.62
C ALA A 63 -12.04 10.25 -13.55
N GLU A 64 -10.90 9.96 -12.96
CA GLU A 64 -9.77 9.39 -13.66
C GLU A 64 -9.24 8.18 -12.90
N VAL A 65 -8.82 7.16 -13.65
CA VAL A 65 -8.13 5.99 -13.12
C VAL A 65 -6.82 5.84 -13.87
N THR A 66 -5.72 5.96 -13.14
CA THR A 66 -4.37 5.80 -13.67
C THR A 66 -3.83 4.42 -13.29
N ASP A 67 -3.37 3.65 -14.28
CA ASP A 67 -2.65 2.40 -14.08
C ASP A 67 -1.16 2.62 -14.38
N ARG A 68 -0.29 2.25 -13.44
CA ARG A 68 1.18 2.35 -13.55
C ARG A 68 1.83 0.99 -13.88
N GLY A 69 1.01 -0.01 -14.18
CA GLY A 69 1.41 -1.34 -14.60
C GLY A 69 1.68 -2.30 -13.43
N TRP A 70 1.87 -3.56 -13.80
CA TRP A 70 1.99 -4.69 -12.87
C TRP A 70 3.20 -4.58 -11.92
N ILE A 71 4.29 -3.91 -12.34
CA ILE A 71 5.47 -3.71 -11.48
C ILE A 71 5.12 -2.76 -10.33
N SER A 72 4.44 -1.65 -10.61
CA SER A 72 3.97 -0.72 -9.57
C SER A 72 2.97 -1.41 -8.66
N TYR A 73 2.07 -2.21 -9.25
CA TYR A 73 1.10 -3.01 -8.49
C TYR A 73 1.79 -3.96 -7.52
N ALA A 74 2.76 -4.75 -7.98
CA ALA A 74 3.51 -5.68 -7.16
C ALA A 74 4.32 -4.95 -6.07
N ASN A 75 4.94 -3.81 -6.39
CA ASN A 75 5.65 -2.99 -5.40
C ASN A 75 4.72 -2.45 -4.31
N ASP A 76 3.54 -1.95 -4.68
CA ASP A 76 2.58 -1.42 -3.70
C ASP A 76 2.02 -2.52 -2.82
N LEU A 77 1.69 -3.69 -3.39
CA LEU A 77 1.30 -4.86 -2.61
C LEU A 77 2.42 -5.31 -1.67
N HIS A 78 3.66 -5.37 -2.14
CA HIS A 78 4.81 -5.74 -1.31
C HIS A 78 5.02 -4.78 -0.14
N LYS A 79 4.76 -3.48 -0.35
CA LYS A 79 4.83 -2.43 0.68
C LYS A 79 3.55 -2.27 1.50
N GLY A 80 2.48 -3.01 1.18
CA GLY A 80 1.15 -2.85 1.78
C GLY A 80 0.46 -1.51 1.48
N ARG A 81 0.92 -0.75 0.47
CA ARG A 81 0.36 0.57 0.13
C ARG A 81 -1.03 0.42 -0.48
N ASN A 82 -2.00 1.20 -0.01
CA ASN A 82 -3.38 1.28 -0.55
C ASN A 82 -4.11 -0.08 -0.70
N SER A 83 -3.65 -1.13 0.00
CA SER A 83 -4.09 -2.52 -0.22
C SER A 83 -5.13 -3.01 0.80
N GLY A 84 -5.56 -2.12 1.70
CA GLY A 84 -6.52 -2.42 2.76
C GLY A 84 -5.93 -3.16 3.96
N THR A 85 -6.67 -3.14 5.07
CA THR A 85 -6.21 -3.67 6.37
C THR A 85 -6.02 -5.19 6.36
N ALA A 86 -6.86 -5.93 5.62
CA ALA A 86 -6.73 -7.39 5.53
C ALA A 86 -5.40 -7.81 4.89
N TRP A 87 -4.93 -7.07 3.88
CA TRP A 87 -3.64 -7.32 3.25
C TRP A 87 -2.46 -7.00 4.19
N GLY A 88 -2.58 -5.92 4.97
CA GLY A 88 -1.60 -5.62 6.02
C GLY A 88 -1.43 -6.78 7.01
N TRP A 89 -2.54 -7.33 7.52
CA TRP A 89 -2.50 -8.50 8.40
C TRP A 89 -1.91 -9.74 7.73
N PHE A 90 -2.18 -9.96 6.44
CA PHE A 90 -1.55 -11.05 5.69
C PHE A 90 -0.02 -10.92 5.67
N ILE A 91 0.50 -9.71 5.40
CA ILE A 91 1.94 -9.42 5.43
C ILE A 91 2.51 -9.68 6.83
N ASP A 92 1.87 -9.18 7.88
CA ASP A 92 2.37 -9.29 9.25
C ASP A 92 2.45 -10.75 9.72
N ILE A 93 1.41 -11.54 9.44
CA ILE A 93 1.38 -12.98 9.76
C ILE A 93 2.47 -13.72 8.99
N PHE A 94 2.60 -13.44 7.69
CA PHE A 94 3.62 -14.06 6.85
C PHE A 94 5.03 -13.71 7.32
N ALA A 95 5.28 -12.45 7.66
CA ALA A 95 6.54 -12.00 8.24
C ALA A 95 6.86 -12.73 9.55
N GLY A 96 5.87 -12.89 10.43
CA GLY A 96 5.99 -13.69 11.65
C GLY A 96 6.41 -15.14 11.36
N ALA A 97 5.79 -15.78 10.37
CA ALA A 97 6.15 -17.13 9.94
C ALA A 97 7.59 -17.20 9.39
N CYS A 98 8.01 -16.22 8.58
CA CYS A 98 9.37 -16.11 8.08
C CYS A 98 10.40 -15.95 9.20
N ILE A 99 10.09 -15.17 10.24
CA ILE A 99 10.96 -15.02 11.42
C ILE A 99 11.11 -16.37 12.13
N VAL A 100 10.01 -17.08 12.41
CA VAL A 100 10.08 -18.40 13.05
C VAL A 100 10.89 -19.38 12.20
N PHE A 101 10.65 -19.41 10.89
CA PHE A 101 11.38 -20.27 9.96
C PHE A 101 12.88 -19.96 9.90
N THR A 102 13.25 -18.68 9.81
CA THR A 102 14.67 -18.27 9.74
C THR A 102 15.40 -18.49 11.07
N LEU A 103 14.75 -18.25 12.22
CA LEU A 103 15.33 -18.52 13.54
C LEU A 103 15.56 -20.02 13.77
N THR A 104 14.59 -20.85 13.39
CA THR A 104 14.74 -22.31 13.47
C THR A 104 15.85 -22.81 12.56
N GLY A 105 15.93 -22.31 11.31
CA GLY A 105 17.02 -22.61 10.39
C GLY A 105 18.39 -22.17 10.93
N LEU A 106 18.49 -20.98 11.52
CA LEU A 106 19.71 -20.47 12.14
C LEU A 106 20.13 -21.32 13.34
N PHE A 107 19.17 -21.75 14.17
CA PHE A 107 19.43 -22.63 15.30
C PHE A 107 19.97 -24.00 14.85
N LEU A 108 19.36 -24.61 13.83
CA LEU A 108 19.87 -25.85 13.24
C LEU A 108 21.27 -25.67 12.66
N LEU A 109 21.53 -24.54 12.01
CA LEU A 109 22.84 -24.19 11.48
C LEU A 109 23.89 -24.08 12.59
N TYR A 110 23.55 -23.40 13.70
CA TYR A 110 24.39 -23.29 14.89
C TYR A 110 24.76 -24.67 15.45
N MET A 111 23.78 -25.57 15.62
CA MET A 111 24.01 -26.92 16.14
C MET A 111 24.97 -27.74 15.27
N HIS A 112 24.90 -27.58 13.95
CA HIS A 112 25.66 -28.36 12.99
C HIS A 112 26.90 -27.63 12.44
N ALA A 113 27.27 -26.47 13.00
CA ALA A 113 28.38 -25.65 12.53
C ALA A 113 29.74 -26.23 12.92
N LYS A 114 29.84 -26.99 14.02
CA LYS A 114 31.12 -27.50 14.55
C LYS A 114 31.95 -28.31 13.53
N PRO A 115 31.38 -29.24 12.73
CA PRO A 115 32.11 -29.93 11.68
C PRO A 115 32.22 -29.14 10.35
N ARG A 116 31.63 -27.94 10.25
CA ARG A 116 31.52 -27.16 9.00
C ARG A 116 32.11 -25.76 9.16
N PRO A 117 33.44 -25.60 8.99
CA PRO A 117 34.12 -24.34 9.27
C PRO A 117 33.65 -23.17 8.40
N LEU A 118 33.09 -23.44 7.21
CA LEU A 118 32.55 -22.41 6.31
C LEU A 118 31.17 -21.88 6.72
N THR A 119 30.49 -22.50 7.67
CA THR A 119 29.14 -22.08 8.10
C THR A 119 29.09 -20.61 8.53
N TRP A 120 29.96 -20.20 9.46
CA TRP A 120 29.95 -18.83 9.98
C TRP A 120 30.49 -17.78 9.01
N PRO A 121 31.60 -18.03 8.28
CA PRO A 121 32.06 -17.12 7.22
C PRO A 121 30.98 -16.81 6.18
N LEU A 122 30.23 -17.83 5.71
CA LEU A 122 29.18 -17.63 4.72
C LEU A 122 27.96 -16.87 5.27
N VAL A 123 27.55 -17.15 6.51
CA VAL A 123 26.49 -16.38 7.19
C VAL A 123 26.89 -14.92 7.35
N GLY A 124 28.12 -14.67 7.82
CA GLY A 124 28.66 -13.32 7.96
C GLY A 124 28.75 -12.60 6.61
N LEU A 125 29.21 -13.27 5.56
CA LEU A 125 29.26 -12.72 4.20
C LEU A 125 27.86 -12.37 3.68
N GLY A 126 26.86 -13.21 3.95
CA GLY A 126 25.47 -12.95 3.57
C GLY A 126 24.88 -11.68 4.20
N LEU A 127 25.36 -11.29 5.39
CA LEU A 127 24.96 -10.04 6.05
C LEU A 127 25.80 -8.84 5.58
N VAL A 128 27.12 -9.03 5.44
CA VAL A 128 28.06 -7.94 5.13
C VAL A 128 27.97 -7.52 3.66
N ALA A 129 27.81 -8.46 2.72
CA ALA A 129 27.81 -8.15 1.29
C ALA A 129 26.70 -7.16 0.88
N PRO A 130 25.42 -7.31 1.29
CA PRO A 130 24.38 -6.32 1.00
C PRO A 130 24.69 -4.94 1.57
N VAL A 131 25.25 -4.88 2.78
CA VAL A 131 25.63 -3.62 3.44
C VAL A 131 26.74 -2.92 2.65
N LEU A 132 27.76 -3.66 2.21
CA LEU A 132 28.83 -3.10 1.38
C LEU A 132 28.29 -2.60 0.03
N ILE A 133 27.45 -3.39 -0.64
CA ILE A 133 26.80 -2.97 -1.90
C ILE A 133 26.04 -1.66 -1.70
N ALA A 134 25.23 -1.56 -0.65
CA ALA A 134 24.50 -0.34 -0.32
C ALA A 134 25.46 0.85 -0.08
N ALA A 135 26.50 0.65 0.74
CA ALA A 135 27.46 1.71 1.06
C ALA A 135 28.25 2.23 -0.15
N PHE A 136 28.57 1.37 -1.12
CA PHE A 136 29.34 1.76 -2.32
C PHE A 136 28.48 2.29 -3.46
N MET A 137 27.20 1.90 -3.55
CA MET A 137 26.34 2.26 -4.69
C MET A 137 25.33 3.39 -4.39
N ILE A 138 24.99 3.61 -3.12
CA ILE A 138 23.98 4.62 -2.72
C ILE A 138 24.66 5.96 -2.36
N HIS A 139 25.96 5.95 -2.07
CA HIS A 139 26.81 7.12 -1.89
C HIS A 139 27.62 7.40 -3.15
#